data_AF-B6SM46-F1
#
_entry.id   AF-B6SM46-F1
#
_cell.length_a   1.000
_cell.length_b   1.000
_cell.length_c   1.000
_cell.angle_alpha   90.00
_cell.angle_beta   90.00
_cell.angle_gamma   90.00
#
_symmetry.space_group_name_H-M   'P 1'
#
loop_
_entity.id
_entity.type
_entity.pdbx_description
1 polymer ?
#
loop_
_entity_poly.entity_id
_entity_poly.type
_entity_poly.pdbx_seq_one_letter_code
_entity_poly.pdbx_strand_id
1 'polypeptide(L)' 'MVFFCFLVDQRRTVRSSKPAAGICSRCGGCASVADMETATRVCYLLTVHRSTWRAIICTFCGAMLKSYRHYRL' A
#
# COMPACT_ATOMS: atom_id res chain seq x y z
N MET A 1 4.05 -29.38 18.80
CA MET A 1 4.31 -27.98 19.21
C MET A 1 3.98 -27.10 18.02
N VAL A 2 2.91 -26.31 18.09
CA VAL A 2 2.44 -25.48 16.96
C VAL A 2 3.26 -24.18 16.98
N PHE A 3 4.29 -24.11 16.15
CA PHE A 3 5.10 -22.90 16.01
C PHE A 3 4.33 -21.86 15.20
N PHE A 4 3.59 -21.00 15.88
CA PHE A 4 2.97 -19.81 15.29
C PHE A 4 4.06 -18.76 15.01
N CYS A 5 4.89 -18.97 13.98
CA CYS A 5 5.85 -17.99 13.48
C CYS A 5 5.12 -16.87 12.69
N PHE A 6 4.28 -16.10 13.38
CA PHE A 6 3.44 -15.04 12.80
C PHE A 6 3.95 -13.61 13.03
N LEU A 7 5.23 -13.41 13.34
CA LEU A 7 5.83 -12.08 13.23
C LEU A 7 6.21 -11.82 11.77
N VAL A 8 5.18 -11.60 10.95
CA VAL A 8 5.32 -11.07 9.61
C VAL A 8 5.49 -9.55 9.74
N ASP A 9 6.73 -9.05 9.68
CA ASP A 9 6.97 -7.60 9.63
C ASP A 9 6.53 -7.12 8.25
N GLN A 10 5.27 -6.66 8.17
CA GLN A 10 4.69 -6.07 6.98
C GLN A 10 4.92 -4.55 7.03
N ARG A 11 6.03 -4.09 6.44
CA ARG A 11 6.29 -2.65 6.30
C ARG A 11 5.65 -2.11 5.04
N ARG A 12 4.75 -1.15 5.22
CA ARG A 12 4.15 -0.38 4.11
C ARG A 12 4.86 0.95 3.99
N THR A 13 5.44 1.23 2.84
CA THR A 13 6.12 2.50 2.54
C THR A 13 5.51 3.13 1.31
N VAL A 14 5.34 4.45 1.33
CA VAL A 14 4.93 5.21 0.15
C VAL A 14 6.18 5.53 -0.65
N ARG A 15 6.29 4.98 -1.87
CA ARG A 15 7.44 5.21 -2.76
C ARG A 15 7.32 6.52 -3.52
N SER A 16 6.12 6.84 -3.97
CA SER A 16 5.86 8.03 -4.78
C SER A 16 4.39 8.41 -4.69
N SER A 17 4.10 9.69 -4.65
CA SER A 17 2.75 10.21 -4.81
C SER A 17 2.71 11.10 -6.04
N LYS A 18 1.81 10.84 -6.98
CA LYS A 18 1.51 11.72 -8.11
C LYS A 18 0.11 12.30 -7.96
N PRO A 19 -0.10 13.61 -8.16
CA PRO A 19 -1.44 14.17 -8.22
C PRO A 19 -2.21 13.51 -9.36
N ALA A 20 -3.46 13.12 -9.10
CA ALA A 20 -4.30 12.46 -10.09
C ALA A 20 -5.54 13.31 -10.36
N ALA A 21 -6.01 13.31 -11.61
CA ALA A 21 -7.28 13.93 -11.94
C ALA A 21 -8.39 13.10 -11.28
N GLY A 22 -8.91 13.60 -10.15
CA GLY A 22 -9.92 12.92 -9.37
C GLY A 22 -10.31 13.75 -8.15
N ILE A 23 -11.58 13.66 -7.80
CA ILE A 23 -12.18 14.36 -6.67
C ILE A 23 -12.55 13.31 -5.63
N CYS A 24 -12.19 13.55 -4.38
CA CYS A 24 -12.56 12.68 -3.29
C CYS A 24 -14.07 12.75 -3.05
N SER A 25 -14.76 11.61 -3.14
CA SER A 25 -16.21 11.53 -2.92
C SER A 25 -16.66 11.92 -1.50
N ARG A 26 -15.74 11.93 -0.53
CA ARG A 26 -16.04 12.29 0.87
C ARG A 26 -15.92 13.78 1.17
N CYS A 27 -14.94 14.46 0.58
CA CYS A 27 -14.61 15.84 0.95
C CYS A 27 -14.52 16.82 -0.24
N GLY A 28 -14.71 16.36 -1.48
CA GLY A 28 -14.55 17.21 -2.66
C GLY A 28 -13.10 17.63 -2.95
N GLY A 29 -12.12 17.15 -2.17
CA GLY A 29 -10.72 17.50 -2.32
C GLY A 29 -10.00 16.71 -3.42
N CYS A 30 -8.78 17.13 -3.75
CA CYS A 30 -7.98 16.47 -4.78
C CYS A 30 -7.60 15.03 -4.38
N ALA A 31 -7.63 14.14 -5.36
CA ALA A 31 -7.09 12.79 -5.25
C ALA A 31 -5.62 12.75 -5.73
N SER A 32 -4.81 11.93 -5.10
CA SER A 32 -3.46 11.60 -5.54
C SER A 32 -3.30 10.09 -5.62
N VAL A 33 -2.56 9.63 -6.64
CA VAL A 33 -2.15 8.24 -6.74
C VAL A 33 -0.85 8.08 -5.96
N ALA A 34 -0.91 7.31 -4.88
CA ALA A 34 0.24 6.85 -4.13
C ALA A 34 0.66 5.45 -4.59
N ASP A 35 1.90 5.34 -5.07
CA ASP A 35 2.58 4.06 -5.28
C ASP A 35 3.12 3.61 -3.92
N MET A 36 2.59 2.49 -3.44
CA MET A 36 2.95 1.91 -2.15
C MET A 36 3.73 0.61 -2.37
N GLU A 37 4.74 0.40 -1.54
CA GLU A 37 5.49 -0.83 -1.48
C GLU A 37 5.21 -1.50 -0.14
N THR A 38 4.95 -2.79 -0.17
CA THR A 38 4.82 -3.62 1.03
C THR A 38 5.91 -4.66 1.06
N ALA A 39 6.85 -4.46 1.96
CA ALA A 39 7.88 -5.41 2.28
C ALA A 39 7.36 -6.34 3.37
N THR A 40 7.23 -7.62 3.03
CA THR A 40 6.76 -8.67 3.94
C THR A 40 7.97 -9.52 4.31
N ARG A 41 8.48 -9.39 5.53
CA ARG A 41 9.56 -10.25 6.04
C ARG A 41 8.95 -11.41 6.79
N VAL A 42 9.21 -12.63 6.34
CA VAL A 42 8.83 -13.85 7.04
C VAL A 42 10.07 -14.32 7.78
N CYS A 43 10.08 -14.30 9.12
CA CYS A 43 11.25 -14.64 9.94
C CYS A 43 11.86 -16.04 9.71
N TYR A 44 11.26 -16.90 8.87
CA TYR A 44 11.71 -18.26 8.61
C TYR A 44 12.11 -18.54 7.15
N LEU A 45 11.68 -17.69 6.22
CA LEU A 45 12.05 -17.77 4.82
C LEU A 45 12.88 -16.52 4.53
N LEU A 46 14.16 -16.67 4.18
CA LEU A 46 15.04 -15.55 3.81
C LEU A 46 14.51 -14.69 2.63
N THR A 47 13.36 -15.05 2.06
CA THR A 47 12.66 -14.34 0.99
C THR A 47 11.94 -13.10 1.52
N VAL A 48 12.55 -11.94 1.30
CA VAL A 48 11.88 -10.64 1.45
C VAL A 48 10.92 -10.46 0.28
N HIS A 49 9.63 -10.72 0.48
CA HIS A 49 8.63 -10.48 -0.55
C HIS A 49 8.31 -8.99 -0.61
N ARG A 50 8.63 -8.35 -1.74
CA ARG A 50 8.27 -6.95 -2.00
C ARG A 50 7.13 -6.92 -2.98
N SER A 51 5.97 -6.46 -2.52
CA SER A 51 4.82 -6.21 -3.39
C SER A 51 4.66 -4.72 -3.59
N THR A 52 4.68 -4.27 -4.84
CA THR A 52 4.28 -2.91 -5.19
C THR A 52 2.81 -2.89 -5.57
N TRP A 53 2.08 -1.89 -5.10
CA TRP A 53 0.69 -1.67 -5.48
C TRP A 53 0.38 -0.18 -5.49
N ARG A 54 -0.68 0.20 -6.18
CA ARG A 54 -1.08 1.60 -6.30
C ARG A 54 -2.37 1.84 -5.54
N ALA A 55 -2.46 2.99 -4.91
CA ALA A 55 -3.65 3.41 -4.20
C ALA A 55 -3.98 4.85 -4.56
N ILE A 56 -5.26 5.14 -4.78
CA ILE A 56 -5.73 6.52 -4.84
C ILE A 56 -6.06 6.93 -3.41
N ILE A 57 -5.35 7.94 -2.92
CA ILE A 57 -5.58 8.56 -1.62
C ILE A 57 -6.04 10.00 -1.81
N CYS A 58 -6.83 10.48 -0.88
CA CYS A 58 -7.23 11.87 -0.79
C CYS A 58 -6.10 12.69 -0.14
N THR A 59 -5.62 13.75 -0.77
CA THR A 59 -4.54 14.57 -0.16
C THR A 59 -5.04 15.39 1.02
N PHE A 60 -6.33 15.74 1.04
CA PHE A 60 -6.92 16.60 2.06
C PHE A 60 -7.36 15.82 3.30
N CYS A 61 -8.01 14.68 3.06
CA CYS A 61 -8.69 13.88 4.08
C CYS A 61 -7.95 12.57 4.40
N GLY A 62 -6.89 12.23 3.68
CA GLY A 62 -6.13 10.98 3.86
C GLY A 62 -6.91 9.70 3.51
N ALA A 63 -8.19 9.81 3.14
CA ALA A 63 -9.02 8.66 2.83
C ALA A 63 -8.51 7.91 1.61
N MET A 64 -8.35 6.60 1.74
CA MET A 64 -8.02 5.72 0.62
C MET A 64 -9.30 5.45 -0.17
N LEU A 65 -9.36 5.95 -1.41
CA LEU A 65 -10.54 5.83 -2.27
C LEU A 65 -10.56 4.51 -3.01
N LYS A 66 -9.40 4.08 -3.56
CA LYS A 66 -9.31 2.87 -4.37
C LYS A 66 -7.93 2.25 -4.30
N SER A 67 -7.85 0.96 -4.01
CA SER A 67 -6.61 0.18 -4.06
C SER A 67 -6.56 -0.61 -5.36
N TYR A 68 -5.54 -0.35 -6.19
CA TYR A 68 -5.21 -1.13 -7.37
C TYR A 68 -4.14 -2.15 -6.97
N ARG A 69 -4.59 -3.37 -6.69
CA ARG A 69 -3.70 -4.49 -6.39
C ARG A 69 -3.22 -5.06 -7.72
N HIS A 70 -2.12 -4.52 -8.24
CA HIS A 70 -1.48 -5.11 -9.41
C HIS A 70 -0.55 -6.23 -8.91
N TYR A 71 -0.99 -7.47 -9.01
CA TYR A 71 -0.11 -8.62 -8.84
C TYR A 71 0.87 -8.62 -10.02
N ARG A 72 2.10 -8.18 -9.78
CA ARG A 72 3.22 -8.45 -10.69
C ARG A 72 3.99 -9.60 -10.05
N LEU A 73 3.64 -10.81 -10.48
CA LEU A 73 4.48 -12.00 -10.33
C LEU A 73 5.78 -11.79 -11.11
#